data_AF-A0A2T6CIR1-F1
#
_entry.id   AF-A0A2T6CIR1-F1
#
_cell.length_a   1.000
_cell.length_b   1.000
_cell.length_c   1.000
_cell.angle_alpha   90.00
_cell.angle_beta   90.00
_cell.angle_gamma   90.00
#
_symmetry.space_group_name_H-M   'P 1'
#
loop_
_entity.id
_entity.type
_entity.pdbx_description
1 polymer ?
#
loop_
_entity_poly.entity_id
_entity_poly.type
_entity_poly.pdbx_seq_one_letter_code
_entity_poly.pdbx_strand_id
1 'polypeptide(L)'
;MMRYGGIILPFMSGVLWGFATKATGPQAAMAYALSVLPALWWFFMPGTGYMSALINLASGFAGLLFLDFAFQRWGLAPGWWMSLRLQLSSVVLACIAVGIFA
;
A
#
# COMPACT_ATOMS: atom_id res chain seq x y z
N MET A 1 -13.51 11.13 6.84
CA MET A 1 -12.14 10.59 6.94
C MET A 1 -11.93 9.26 6.19
N MET A 2 -12.80 8.26 6.29
CA MET A 2 -12.58 6.93 5.65
C MET A 2 -12.38 6.97 4.12
N ARG A 3 -13.13 7.84 3.43
CA ARG A 3 -12.96 8.08 1.98
C ARG A 3 -11.55 8.55 1.62
N TYR A 4 -10.90 9.31 2.50
CA TYR A 4 -9.54 9.79 2.29
C TYR A 4 -8.51 8.66 2.40
N GLY A 5 -8.67 7.74 3.37
CA GLY A 5 -7.86 6.52 3.46
C GLY A 5 -7.96 5.68 2.18
N GLY A 6 -9.19 5.53 1.66
CA GLY A 6 -9.46 4.87 0.38
C GLY A 6 -8.85 5.55 -0.84
N ILE A 7 -8.47 6.83 -0.77
CA ILE A 7 -7.76 7.56 -1.83
C ILE A 7 -6.24 7.40 -1.68
N ILE A 8 -5.72 7.47 -0.45
CA ILE A 8 -4.29 7.37 -0.17
C ILE A 8 -3.75 6.00 -0.58
N LEU A 9 -4.49 4.92 -0.34
CA LEU A 9 -3.99 3.57 -0.65
C LEU A 9 -3.71 3.39 -2.16
N PRO A 10 -4.65 3.71 -3.08
CA PRO A 10 -4.37 3.77 -4.51
C PRO A 10 -3.28 4.78 -4.89
N PHE A 11 -3.24 5.94 -4.25
CA PHE A 11 -2.21 6.94 -4.51
C PHE A 11 -0.80 6.39 -4.25
N MET A 12 -0.59 5.70 -3.14
CA MET A 12 0.69 5.08 -2.81
C MET A 12 1.03 3.91 -3.75
N SER A 13 0.03 3.15 -4.19
CA SER A 13 0.17 2.16 -5.26
C SER A 13 0.72 2.78 -6.55
N GLY A 14 0.30 4.00 -6.89
CA GLY A 14 0.87 4.79 -7.99
C GLY A 14 2.36 5.10 -7.83
N VAL A 15 2.86 5.24 -6.60
CA VAL A 15 4.31 5.45 -6.36
C VAL A 15 5.11 4.19 -6.70
N LEU A 16 4.61 3.00 -6.34
CA LEU A 16 5.22 1.72 -6.74
C LEU A 16 5.22 1.55 -8.26
N TRP A 17 4.16 1.97 -8.94
CA TRP A 17 4.10 1.98 -10.41
C TRP A 17 5.21 2.87 -10.98
N GLY A 18 5.46 4.03 -10.37
CA GLY A 18 6.60 4.89 -10.71
C GLY A 18 7.96 4.21 -10.54
N PHE A 19 8.16 3.39 -9.50
CA PHE A 19 9.39 2.61 -9.33
C PHE A 19 9.53 1.48 -10.35
N ALA A 20 8.42 0.89 -10.81
CA ALA A 20 8.43 -0.16 -11.82
C ALA A 20 9.04 0.31 -13.16
N THR A 21 9.03 1.62 -13.44
CA THR A 21 9.70 2.21 -14.62
C THR A 21 11.20 1.96 -14.68
N LYS A 22 11.84 1.65 -13.54
CA LYS A 22 13.28 1.34 -13.45
C LYS A 22 13.60 -0.12 -13.76
N ALA A 23 12.61 -1.01 -13.77
CA ALA A 23 12.80 -2.41 -14.11
C ALA A 23 12.72 -2.62 -15.63
N THR A 24 13.31 -3.71 -16.12
CA THR A 24 13.26 -4.09 -17.53
C THR A 24 12.81 -5.53 -17.72
N GLY A 25 12.35 -5.87 -18.92
CA GLY A 25 11.95 -7.22 -19.29
C GLY A 25 10.83 -7.81 -18.40
N PRO A 26 10.88 -9.10 -18.07
CA PRO A 26 9.84 -9.77 -17.28
C PRO A 26 9.62 -9.16 -15.88
N GLN A 27 10.67 -8.63 -15.26
CA GLN A 27 10.59 -8.01 -13.94
C GLN A 27 9.75 -6.73 -13.97
N ALA A 28 9.81 -5.96 -15.07
CA ALA A 28 8.98 -4.77 -15.23
C ALA A 28 7.48 -5.12 -15.26
N ALA A 29 7.10 -6.15 -16.03
CA ALA A 29 5.72 -6.61 -16.10
C ALA A 29 5.21 -7.04 -14.71
N MET A 30 6.02 -7.79 -13.97
CA MET A 30 5.70 -8.19 -12.60
C MET A 30 5.59 -6.99 -11.65
N ALA A 31 6.52 -6.04 -11.70
CA ALA A 31 6.49 -4.84 -10.87
C ALA A 31 5.23 -3.99 -11.16
N TYR A 32 4.89 -3.78 -12.43
CA TYR A 32 3.65 -3.08 -12.79
C TYR A 32 2.41 -3.82 -12.28
N ALA A 33 2.30 -5.13 -12.51
CA ALA A 33 1.17 -5.91 -12.05
C ALA A 33 1.00 -5.83 -10.51
N LEU A 34 2.10 -6.00 -9.77
CA LEU A 34 2.09 -5.94 -8.31
C LEU A 34 1.75 -4.54 -7.79
N SER A 35 2.22 -3.49 -8.46
CA SER A 35 1.99 -2.11 -8.03
C SER A 35 0.50 -1.75 -7.99
N VAL A 36 -0.34 -2.37 -8.82
CA VAL A 36 -1.77 -2.06 -8.95
C VAL A 36 -2.63 -2.83 -7.92
N LEU A 37 -2.10 -3.88 -7.30
CA LEU A 37 -2.86 -4.72 -6.36
C LEU A 37 -3.50 -3.94 -5.19
N PRO A 38 -2.84 -2.99 -4.51
CA PRO A 38 -3.47 -2.26 -3.41
C PRO A 38 -4.64 -1.37 -3.86
N ALA A 39 -4.56 -0.81 -5.08
CA ALA A 39 -5.65 -0.03 -5.64
C ALA A 39 -6.87 -0.92 -5.96
N LEU A 40 -6.63 -2.08 -6.58
CA LEU A 40 -7.70 -3.06 -6.85
C LEU A 40 -8.30 -3.64 -5.57
N TRP A 41 -7.47 -3.88 -4.56
CA TRP A 41 -7.94 -4.30 -3.25
C TRP A 41 -8.99 -3.35 -2.70
N TRP A 42 -8.70 -2.04 -2.66
CA TRP A 42 -9.68 -1.07 -2.19
C TRP A 42 -10.89 -0.94 -3.11
N PHE A 43 -10.70 -1.04 -4.42
CA PHE A 43 -11.80 -0.97 -5.39
C PHE A 43 -12.83 -2.10 -5.18
N PHE A 44 -12.37 -3.34 -5.01
CA PHE A 44 -13.25 -4.50 -4.84
C PHE A 44 -13.67 -4.73 -3.39
N MET A 45 -12.84 -4.35 -2.42
CA MET A 45 -13.07 -4.58 -1.00
C MET A 45 -13.10 -3.28 -0.17
N PRO A 46 -13.91 -2.27 -0.51
CA PRO A 46 -13.99 -1.05 0.30
C PRO A 46 -14.67 -1.30 1.67
N GLY A 47 -15.42 -2.40 1.81
CA GLY A 47 -16.22 -2.72 2.99
C GLY A 47 -17.62 -2.09 2.92
N THR A 48 -18.61 -2.79 3.50
CA THR A 48 -20.02 -2.34 3.53
C THR A 48 -20.39 -1.63 4.84
N GLY A 49 -19.51 -1.66 5.84
CA GLY A 49 -19.70 -1.03 7.14
C GLY A 49 -18.38 -0.49 7.69
N TYR A 50 -18.46 0.28 8.77
CA TYR A 50 -17.30 0.94 9.36
C TYR A 50 -16.18 -0.04 9.75
N MET A 51 -16.52 -1.10 10.46
CA MET A 51 -15.52 -2.07 10.93
C MET A 51 -14.84 -2.82 9.78
N SER A 52 -15.62 -3.30 8.81
CA SER A 52 -15.09 -4.03 7.65
C SER A 52 -14.23 -3.13 6.76
N ALA A 53 -14.62 -1.87 6.58
CA ALA A 53 -13.84 -0.91 5.83
C ALA A 53 -12.51 -0.55 6.53
N LEU A 54 -12.47 -0.46 7.87
CA LEU A 54 -11.23 -0.24 8.61
C LEU A 54 -10.28 -1.44 8.50
N ILE A 55 -10.82 -2.66 8.66
CA ILE A 55 -10.04 -3.90 8.53
C ILE A 55 -9.47 -4.01 7.11
N ASN A 56 -10.28 -3.75 6.08
CA ASN A 56 -9.82 -3.80 4.70
C ASN A 56 -8.77 -2.72 4.40
N LEU A 57 -8.91 -1.53 4.98
CA LEU A 57 -7.93 -0.46 4.86
C LEU A 57 -6.60 -0.83 5.54
N ALA A 58 -6.65 -1.41 6.75
CA ALA A 58 -5.47 -1.92 7.45
C ALA A 58 -4.75 -2.99 6.63
N SER A 59 -5.49 -3.98 6.12
CA SER A 59 -4.96 -5.04 5.25
C SER A 59 -4.33 -4.47 3.99
N GLY A 60 -4.98 -3.47 3.37
CA GLY A 60 -4.44 -2.77 2.20
C GLY A 60 -3.11 -2.08 2.48
N PHE A 61 -3.00 -1.33 3.58
CA PHE A 61 -1.75 -0.65 3.95
C PHE A 61 -0.65 -1.63 4.35
N ALA A 62 -0.99 -2.73 5.03
CA ALA A 62 -0.04 -3.79 5.36
C ALA A 62 0.49 -4.49 4.10
N GLY A 63 -0.40 -4.83 3.16
CA GLY A 63 -0.02 -5.40 1.86
C GLY A 63 0.83 -4.44 1.03
N LEU A 64 0.50 -3.15 1.03
CA LEU A 64 1.30 -2.12 0.38
C LEU A 64 2.71 -2.03 0.99
N LEU A 65 2.85 -2.07 2.32
CA LEU A 65 4.15 -2.06 3.00
C LEU A 65 4.98 -3.32 2.67
N PHE A 66 4.33 -4.47 2.50
CA PHE A 66 5.00 -5.69 2.03
C PHE A 66 5.51 -5.53 0.59
N LEU A 67 4.74 -4.88 -0.28
CA LEU A 67 5.19 -4.56 -1.63
C LEU A 67 6.32 -3.53 -1.65
N ASP A 68 6.27 -2.50 -0.79
CA ASP A 68 7.36 -1.54 -0.60
C ASP A 68 8.69 -2.26 -0.30
N PHE A 69 8.64 -3.27 0.58
CA PHE A 69 9.80 -4.09 0.90
C PHE A 69 10.31 -4.90 -0.30
N ALA A 70 9.42 -5.52 -1.07
CA ALA A 70 9.80 -6.26 -2.28
C ALA A 70 10.48 -5.34 -3.31
N PHE A 71 9.94 -4.15 -3.55
CA PHE A 71 10.51 -3.15 -4.47
C PHE A 71 11.86 -2.61 -3.98
N GLN A 72 12.03 -2.46 -2.66
CA GLN A 72 13.32 -2.12 -2.08
C GLN A 72 14.34 -3.26 -2.26
N ARG A 73 13.92 -4.52 -2.06
CA ARG A 73 14.79 -5.69 -2.25
C ARG A 73 15.22 -5.88 -3.69
N TRP A 74 14.38 -5.48 -4.65
CA TRP A 74 14.68 -5.45 -6.08
C TRP A 74 15.52 -4.24 -6.52
N GLY A 75 15.91 -3.35 -5.60
CA GLY A 75 16.69 -2.16 -5.93
C GLY A 75 15.94 -1.10 -6.74
N LEU A 76 14.61 -1.20 -6.83
CA LEU A 76 13.78 -0.24 -7.57
C LEU A 76 13.47 1.00 -6.72
N ALA A 77 13.26 0.79 -5.42
CA ALA A 77 13.03 1.88 -4.46
C ALA A 77 14.36 2.50 -3.96
N PRO A 78 14.40 3.81 -3.66
CA PRO A 78 15.58 4.44 -3.09
C PRO A 78 15.87 3.93 -1.66
N GLY A 79 17.13 3.97 -1.24
CA GLY A 79 17.57 3.36 0.04
C GLY A 79 16.91 3.90 1.31
N TRP A 80 16.40 5.14 1.28
CA TRP A 80 15.68 5.76 2.40
C TRP A 80 14.18 5.41 2.43
N TRP A 81 13.64 4.84 1.36
CA TRP A 81 12.19 4.62 1.19
C TRP A 81 11.60 3.78 2.31
N MET A 82 12.22 2.64 2.63
CA MET A 82 11.66 1.71 3.60
C MET A 82 11.67 2.26 5.03
N SER A 83 12.69 3.03 5.40
CA SER A 83 12.75 3.71 6.70
C SER A 83 11.58 4.67 6.89
N LEU A 84 11.31 5.49 5.86
CA LEU A 84 10.18 6.41 5.84
C LEU A 84 8.83 5.65 5.88
N ARG A 85 8.68 4.61 5.05
CA ARG A 85 7.43 3.85 4.93
C ARG A 85 7.10 3.07 6.19
N LEU A 86 8.09 2.55 6.91
CA LEU A 86 7.88 1.88 8.21
C LEU A 86 7.33 2.84 9.25
N GLN A 87 7.94 4.02 9.38
CA GLN A 87 7.48 5.05 10.33
C GLN A 87 6.05 5.50 10.00
N LEU A 88 5.77 5.87 8.75
CA LEU A 88 4.44 6.34 8.36
C LEU A 88 3.38 5.23 8.45
N SER A 89 3.68 4.03 7.97
CA SER A 89 2.72 2.92 7.98
C SER A 89 2.44 2.42 9.39
N SER A 90 3.42 2.44 10.30
CA SER A 90 3.18 2.07 11.71
C SER A 90 2.21 3.05 12.38
N VAL A 91 2.35 4.36 12.15
CA VAL A 91 1.41 5.36 12.65
C VAL A 91 0.01 5.16 12.05
N VAL A 92 -0.09 4.95 10.73
CA VAL A 92 -1.39 4.72 10.07
C VAL A 92 -2.07 3.46 10.62
N LEU A 93 -1.35 2.34 10.74
CA LEU A 93 -1.90 1.09 11.26
C LEU A 93 -2.28 1.20 12.74
N ALA A 94 -1.50 1.89 13.56
CA ALA A 94 -1.84 2.15 14.95
C ALA A 94 -3.14 2.97 15.06
N CYS A 95 -3.28 4.04 14.26
CA CYS A 95 -4.51 4.84 14.23
C CYS A 95 -5.72 4.02 13.76
N ILE A 96 -5.56 3.16 12.74
CA ILE A 96 -6.64 2.28 12.28
C ILE A 96 -6.99 1.26 13.38
N ALA A 97 -6.01 0.68 14.05
CA ALA A 97 -6.23 -0.27 15.14
C ALA A 97 -7.03 0.37 16.29
N VAL A 98 -6.71 1.60 16.69
CA VAL A 98 -7.52 2.34 17.67
C VAL A 98 -8.96 2.46 17.19
N GLY A 99 -9.21 2.81 15.93
CA GLY A 99 -10.57 2.88 15.38
C GLY A 99 -11.32 1.53 15.30
N ILE A 100 -10.60 0.39 15.33
CA ILE A 100 -11.22 -0.95 15.34
C ILE A 100 -11.59 -1.37 16.77
N PHE A 101 -10.78 -0.99 17.77
CA PHE A 101 -10.88 -1.50 19.14
C PHE A 101 -11.42 -0.50 20.18
N ALA A 102 -11.50 0.79 19.86
CA ALA A 102 -12.10 1.83 20.71
C ALA A 102 -13.58 2.05 20.36
#